data_AF-A0A8T4PXH1-F1
#
_entry.id   AF-A0A8T4PXH1-F1
#
_cell.length_a   1.000
_cell.length_b   1.000
_cell.length_c   1.000
_cell.angle_alpha   90.00
_cell.angle_beta   90.00
_cell.angle_gamma   90.00
#
_symmetry.space_group_name_H-M   'P 1'
#
loop_
_entity.id
_entity.type
_entity.pdbx_description
1 polymer ?
#
loop_
_entity_poly.entity_id
_entity_poly.type
_entity_poly.pdbx_seq_one_letter_code
_entity_poly.pdbx_strand_id
1 'polypeptide(L)'
;MEGNKPVKKFKSGSIEGCIWENKKAINGSEVIFKTASLTRRWKKNNEDIWHSDVINIRKSDIPKLQAVLNKLHEELYLNSDEDE
;
A
#
# COMPACT_ATOMS: atom_id res chain seq x y z
N MET A 1 -3.00 21.26 11.78
CA MET A 1 -2.81 20.78 10.39
C MET A 1 -3.89 19.75 10.15
N GLU A 2 -4.91 20.05 9.35
CA GLU A 2 -5.93 19.06 8.98
C GLU A 2 -5.24 17.89 8.27
N GLY A 3 -5.22 16.72 8.93
CA GLY A 3 -4.60 15.52 8.38
C GLY A 3 -5.30 15.09 7.10
N ASN A 4 -4.51 14.67 6.12
CA ASN A 4 -5.01 14.12 4.85
C ASN A 4 -6.07 13.05 5.14
N LYS A 5 -7.26 13.19 4.55
CA LYS A 5 -8.38 12.28 4.83
C LYS A 5 -8.27 11.04 3.94
N PRO A 6 -8.46 9.83 4.49
CA PRO A 6 -8.57 8.64 3.67
C PRO A 6 -9.86 8.74 2.84
N VAL A 7 -9.73 8.68 1.52
CA VAL A 7 -10.85 8.71 0.58
C VAL A 7 -11.50 7.35 0.50
N LYS A 8 -10.69 6.29 0.42
CA LYS A 8 -11.17 4.92 0.26
C LYS A 8 -10.14 3.92 0.76
N LYS A 9 -10.61 2.81 1.31
CA LYS A 9 -9.79 1.70 1.79
C LYS A 9 -10.24 0.39 1.18
N PHE A 10 -9.28 -0.50 0.98
CA PHE A 10 -9.46 -1.87 0.51
C PHE A 10 -8.65 -2.78 1.42
N LYS A 11 -9.21 -3.92 1.84
CA LYS A 11 -8.55 -4.82 2.78
C LYS A 11 -8.67 -6.27 2.32
N SER A 12 -7.57 -7.01 2.43
CA SER A 12 -7.53 -8.46 2.27
C SER A 12 -6.62 -9.03 3.36
N GLY A 13 -7.21 -9.69 4.35
CA GLY A 13 -6.48 -10.21 5.52
C GLY A 13 -5.68 -9.14 6.25
N SER A 14 -4.36 -9.37 6.36
CA SER A 14 -3.38 -8.48 6.99
C SER A 14 -2.94 -7.30 6.12
N ILE A 15 -3.35 -7.25 4.86
CA ILE A 15 -2.97 -6.21 3.89
C ILE A 15 -4.12 -5.22 3.70
N GLU A 16 -3.81 -3.92 3.74
CA GLU A 16 -4.74 -2.81 3.51
C GLU A 16 -4.16 -1.82 2.49
N GLY A 17 -4.92 -1.50 1.45
CA GLY A 17 -4.65 -0.38 0.54
C GLY A 17 -5.52 0.82 0.87
N CYS A 18 -4.95 2.02 0.95
CA CYS A 18 -5.68 3.26 1.22
C CYS A 18 -5.38 4.31 0.15
N ILE A 19 -6.41 5.02 -0.31
CA ILE A 19 -6.28 6.21 -1.16
C ILE A 19 -6.44 7.44 -0.27
N TRP A 20 -5.50 8.37 -0.38
CA TRP A 20 -5.50 9.62 0.37
C TRP A 20 -5.72 10.80 -0.57
N GLU A 21 -6.48 11.79 -0.12
CA GLU A 21 -6.55 13.09 -0.76
C GLU A 21 -5.72 14.07 0.05
N ASN A 22 -4.75 14.68 -0.62
CA ASN A 22 -3.81 15.60 -0.02
C ASN A 22 -3.97 16.95 -0.70
N LYS A 23 -3.73 18.01 0.07
CA LYS A 23 -3.73 19.37 -0.42
C LYS A 23 -2.34 19.97 -0.26
N LYS A 24 -1.87 20.66 -1.28
CA LYS A 24 -0.61 21.40 -1.22
C LYS A 24 -0.78 22.76 -1.88
N ALA A 25 -0.44 23.82 -1.14
CA ALA A 25 -0.35 25.16 -1.70
C ALA A 25 0.93 25.28 -2.56
N ILE A 26 0.78 25.65 -3.82
CA ILE A 26 1.89 25.97 -4.73
C ILE A 26 1.59 27.33 -5.35
N ASN A 27 2.48 28.31 -5.15
CA ASN A 27 2.36 29.67 -5.70
C ASN A 27 1.00 30.34 -5.40
N GLY A 28 0.49 30.18 -4.18
CA GLY A 28 -0.80 30.75 -3.75
C GLY A 28 -2.04 30.00 -4.27
N SER A 29 -1.87 28.96 -5.09
CA SER A 29 -2.97 28.09 -5.54
C SER A 29 -3.00 26.78 -4.76
N GLU A 30 -4.17 26.36 -4.29
CA GLU A 30 -4.37 25.07 -3.65
C GLU A 30 -4.46 23.96 -4.71
N VAL A 31 -3.50 23.05 -4.72
CA VAL A 31 -3.50 21.87 -5.59
C VAL A 31 -3.92 20.66 -4.76
N ILE A 32 -5.00 20.00 -5.20
CA ILE A 32 -5.47 18.74 -4.63
C ILE A 32 -4.88 17.59 -5.43
N PHE A 33 -4.25 16.63 -4.75
CA PHE A 33 -3.69 15.45 -5.39
C PHE A 33 -3.92 14.18 -4.56
N LYS A 34 -4.02 13.04 -5.25
CA LYS A 34 -4.25 11.75 -4.62
C LYS A 34 -2.97 10.95 -4.52
N THR A 35 -2.76 10.32 -3.37
CA THR A 35 -1.71 9.33 -3.15
C THR A 35 -2.34 8.01 -2.72
N ALA A 36 -1.57 6.94 -2.72
CA ALA A 36 -2.00 5.69 -2.13
C ALA A 36 -0.97 5.17 -1.12
N SER A 37 -1.40 4.32 -0.22
CA SER A 37 -0.53 3.59 0.70
C SER A 37 -0.93 2.12 0.74
N LEU A 38 0.07 1.25 0.90
CA LEU A 38 -0.10 -0.16 1.20
C LEU A 38 0.38 -0.42 2.63
N THR A 39 -0.43 -1.08 3.43
CA THR A 39 -0.15 -1.36 4.83
C THR A 39 -0.23 -2.85 5.09
N ARG A 40 0.80 -3.42 5.73
CA ARG A 40 0.77 -4.78 6.28
C ARG A 40 0.70 -4.70 7.80
N ARG A 41 -0.30 -5.34 8.39
CA ARG A 41 -0.44 -5.47 9.86
C ARG A 41 -0.06 -6.86 10.32
N TRP A 42 0.73 -6.93 11.37
CA TRP A 42 1.15 -8.21 11.94
C TRP A 42 1.36 -8.06 13.45
N LYS A 43 1.31 -9.19 14.15
CA LYS A 43 1.58 -9.28 15.58
C LYS A 43 2.84 -10.12 15.76
N LYS A 44 3.77 -9.64 16.56
CA LYS A 44 4.99 -10.39 16.86
C LYS A 44 4.63 -11.50 17.86
N ASN A 45 5.21 -12.68 17.70
CA ASN A 45 5.00 -13.77 18.67
C ASN A 45 5.46 -13.27 20.05
N ASN A 46 4.65 -13.53 21.08
CA ASN A 46 4.88 -13.13 22.48
C ASN A 46 4.76 -11.61 22.78
N GLU A 47 4.19 -10.80 21.89
CA GLU A 47 3.86 -9.40 22.18
C GLU A 47 2.35 -9.16 21.98
N ASP A 48 1.70 -8.37 22.83
CA ASP A 48 0.29 -7.98 22.63
C ASP A 48 0.10 -6.75 21.72
N ILE A 49 1.17 -6.34 21.03
CA ILE A 49 1.21 -5.11 20.24
C ILE A 49 1.07 -5.44 18.75
N TRP A 50 0.16 -4.73 18.08
CA TRP A 50 0.02 -4.78 16.63
C TRP A 50 1.02 -3.86 15.97
N HIS A 51 1.82 -4.42 15.08
CA HIS A 51 2.78 -3.70 14.24
C HIS A 51 2.16 -3.43 12.87
N SER A 52 2.59 -2.34 12.24
CA SER A 52 2.17 -2.01 10.88
C SER A 52 3.30 -1.41 10.07
N ASP A 53 3.59 -2.02 8.93
CA ASP A 53 4.48 -1.46 7.92
C ASP A 53 3.65 -0.73 6.87
N VAL A 54 4.04 0.50 6.54
CA VAL A 54 3.32 1.36 5.59
C VAL A 54 4.26 1.76 4.46
N ILE A 55 3.87 1.45 3.23
CA ILE A 55 4.54 1.88 2.02
C ILE A 55 3.68 2.94 1.34
N ASN A 56 4.19 4.15 1.20
CA ASN A 56 3.54 5.21 0.44
C ASN A 56 3.88 5.05 -1.04
N ILE A 57 2.87 5.04 -1.89
CA ILE A 57 3.00 4.77 -3.32
C ILE A 57 2.39 5.91 -4.14
N ARG A 58 3.03 6.25 -5.26
CA ARG A 58 2.47 7.21 -6.21
C ARG A 58 1.51 6.48 -7.13
N LYS A 59 0.58 7.23 -7.72
CA LYS A 59 -0.35 6.68 -8.73
C LYS A 59 0.40 6.01 -9.90
N SER A 60 1.56 6.54 -10.28
CA SER A 60 2.43 6.00 -11.34
C SER A 60 3.06 4.65 -11.00
N ASP A 61 3.17 4.30 -9.72
CA ASP A 61 3.85 3.09 -9.27
C ASP A 61 2.89 1.89 -9.24
N ILE A 62 1.57 2.14 -9.20
CA ILE A 62 0.54 1.10 -9.15
C ILE A 62 0.68 0.07 -10.29
N PRO A 63 0.72 0.45 -11.59
CA PRO A 63 0.84 -0.55 -12.66
C PRO A 63 2.17 -1.32 -12.60
N LYS A 64 3.25 -0.69 -12.12
CA LYS A 64 4.55 -1.36 -11.93
C LYS A 64 4.47 -2.40 -10.82
N LEU A 65 3.84 -2.05 -9.69
CA LEU A 65 3.61 -2.96 -8.58
C LEU A 65 2.74 -4.14 -9.00
N GLN A 66 1.68 -3.91 -9.79
CA GLN A 66 0.86 -5.00 -10.32
C GLN A 66 1.67 -5.99 -11.17
N ALA A 67 2.51 -5.48 -12.08
CA ALA A 67 3.35 -6.34 -12.91
C ALA A 67 4.34 -7.16 -12.07
N VAL A 68 5.01 -6.55 -11.10
CA VAL A 68 5.96 -7.25 -10.21
C VAL A 68 5.24 -8.26 -9.32
N LEU A 69 4.11 -7.89 -8.71
CA LEU A 69 3.32 -8.79 -7.85
C LEU A 69 2.82 -10.01 -8.62
N ASN A 70 2.41 -9.85 -9.88
CA ASN A 70 2.01 -10.97 -10.71
C ASN A 70 3.18 -11.93 -10.95
N LYS A 71 4.39 -11.42 -11.23
CA LYS A 71 5.58 -12.27 -11.40
C LYS A 71 6.01 -12.96 -10.11
N LEU A 72 5.93 -12.29 -8.97
CA LEU A 72 6.17 -12.91 -7.67
C LEU A 72 5.16 -14.02 -7.38
N HIS A 73 3.90 -13.82 -7.75
CA HIS A 73 2.87 -14.83 -7.59
C HIS A 73 3.10 -16.05 -8.48
N GLU A 74 3.43 -15.83 -9.76
CA GLU A 74 3.82 -16.91 -10.68
C GLU A 74 4.95 -17.75 -10.08
N GLU A 75 6.03 -17.10 -9.63
CA GLU A 75 7.20 -17.81 -9.12
C GLU A 75 6.91 -18.59 -7.83
N LEU A 76 6.24 -17.97 -6.86
CA LEU A 76 6.04 -18.56 -5.53
C LEU A 76 4.95 -19.63 -5.46
N TYR A 77 4.00 -19.63 -6.40
CA TYR A 77 2.82 -20.49 -6.32
C TYR A 77 2.61 -21.39 -7.54
N LEU A 78 3.20 -21.07 -8.70
CA LEU A 78 3.03 -21.84 -9.93
C LEU A 78 4.30 -22.56 -10.36
N ASN A 79 5.48 -21.98 -10.09
CA ASN A 79 6.77 -22.57 -10.44
C ASN A 79 7.47 -23.29 -9.28
N SER A 80 6.90 -23.26 -8.08
CA SER A 80 7.49 -23.87 -6.87
C SER A 80 7.59 -25.40 -6.92
N ASP A 81 6.93 -26.04 -7.88
CA ASP A 81 6.90 -27.51 -8.02
C ASP A 81 8.10 -28.07 -8.83
N GLU A 82 8.99 -27.23 -9.37
CA GLU A 82 10.20 -27.71 -10.06
C GLU A 82 11.40 -27.96 -9.11
N ASP A 83 11.33 -27.52 -7.85
CA ASP A 83 12.42 -27.59 -6.86
C ASP A 83 12.16 -28.52 -5.64
N GLU A 84 11.05 -29.28 -5.62
CA GLU A 84 10.79 -30.38 -4.66
C GLU A 84 10.88 -31.77 -5.32
#